data_AF-A0A0G1R1B3-F1
#
_entry.id   AF-A0A0G1R1B3-F1
#
_cell.length_a   1.000
_cell.length_b   1.000
_cell.length_c   1.000
_cell.angle_alpha   90.00
_cell.angle_beta   90.00
_cell.angle_gamma   90.00
#
_symmetry.space_group_name_H-M   'P 1'
#
loop_
_entity.id
_entity.type
_entity.pdbx_description
1 polymer ?
#
loop_
_entity_poly.entity_id
_entity_poly.type
_entity_poly.pdbx_seq_one_letter_code
_entity_poly.pdbx_strand_id
1 'polypeptide(L)'
;MNRIPQRDVDLYDRQFTRLIAYYQKYLPKNFVLKYTRVADLYDANELSRLIDIKVGQLAKSWSKNDQKTRDYKLVKAKRNCLWKSQEKDLDEIWLQSIFVHDAFCSECWTLEASPWDHKDMITLGHNYTAGWAIHVRSTPGSSVNFWSGTGVLLKRGEVYVPSVLSFSQYGKVKEQMKEEKVAILPKELGQNLTQVPILVEK
;
A
#
# COMPACT_ATOMS: atom_id res chain seq x y z
N MET A 1 -4.07 13.88 -2.64
CA MET A 1 -4.28 12.53 -3.19
C MET A 1 -5.36 11.74 -2.45
N ASN A 2 -5.10 11.22 -1.23
CA ASN A 2 -6.05 10.31 -0.54
C ASN A 2 -6.70 10.93 0.72
N ARG A 3 -6.53 12.23 0.96
CA ARG A 3 -7.02 12.96 2.16
C ARG A 3 -6.57 12.36 3.50
N ILE A 4 -5.53 11.53 3.48
CA ILE A 4 -4.87 11.05 4.69
C ILE A 4 -4.16 12.25 5.34
N PRO A 5 -4.42 12.55 6.62
CA PRO A 5 -3.75 13.64 7.32
C PRO A 5 -2.23 13.46 7.29
N GLN A 6 -1.48 14.55 7.06
CA GLN A 6 -0.02 14.51 7.02
C GLN A 6 0.58 13.90 8.30
N ARG A 7 0.01 14.22 9.47
CA ARG A 7 0.43 13.64 10.76
C ARG A 7 0.39 12.10 10.78
N ASP A 8 -0.54 11.49 10.04
CA ASP A 8 -0.71 10.04 10.00
C ASP A 8 0.32 9.43 9.03
N VAL A 9 0.64 10.13 7.93
CA VAL A 9 1.75 9.79 7.03
C VAL A 9 3.09 9.87 7.76
N ASP A 10 3.34 10.97 8.49
CA ASP A 10 4.57 11.17 9.26
C ASP A 10 4.71 10.13 10.39
N LEU A 11 3.60 9.74 11.00
CA LEU A 11 3.55 8.66 11.98
C LEU A 11 3.94 7.32 11.32
N TYR A 12 3.38 7.01 10.16
CA TYR A 12 3.71 5.81 9.40
C TYR A 12 5.19 5.79 9.03
N ASP A 13 5.72 6.87 8.44
CA ASP A 13 7.13 6.99 8.04
C ASP A 13 8.06 6.74 9.23
N ARG A 14 7.76 7.35 10.39
CA ARG A 14 8.53 7.15 11.62
C ARG A 14 8.46 5.72 12.13
N GLN A 15 7.27 5.12 12.18
CA GLN A 15 7.09 3.75 12.66
C GLN A 15 7.76 2.74 11.73
N PHE A 16 7.61 2.91 10.43
CA PHE A 16 8.22 2.03 9.44
C PHE A 16 9.75 2.12 9.46
N THR A 17 10.30 3.33 9.58
CA THR A 17 11.75 3.52 9.75
C THR A 17 12.29 2.79 11.00
N ARG A 18 11.55 2.84 12.13
CA ARG A 18 11.91 2.08 13.34
C ARG A 18 11.87 0.58 13.11
N LEU A 19 10.89 0.09 12.36
CA LEU A 19 10.77 -1.32 12.00
C LEU A 19 11.95 -1.78 11.14
N ILE A 20 12.32 -1.00 10.13
CA ILE A 20 13.51 -1.27 9.28
C ILE A 20 14.78 -1.30 10.14
N ALA A 21 14.98 -0.32 11.02
CA ALA A 21 16.12 -0.27 11.92
C ALA A 21 16.17 -1.46 12.89
N TYR A 22 15.01 -1.97 13.31
CA TYR A 22 14.92 -3.17 14.13
C TYR A 22 15.37 -4.41 13.34
N TYR A 23 14.84 -4.63 12.15
CA TYR A 23 15.19 -5.79 11.33
C TYR A 23 16.65 -5.76 10.83
N GLN A 24 17.20 -4.59 10.56
CA GLN A 24 18.60 -4.41 10.15
C GLN A 24 19.59 -5.09 11.11
N LYS A 25 19.28 -5.16 12.41
CA LYS A 25 20.15 -5.77 13.44
C LYS A 25 20.30 -7.29 13.27
N TYR A 26 19.37 -7.93 12.59
CA TYR A 26 19.34 -9.38 12.40
C TYR A 26 19.81 -9.80 11.01
N LEU A 27 20.22 -8.84 10.17
CA LEU A 27 20.72 -9.12 8.83
C LEU A 27 22.25 -9.19 8.81
N PRO A 28 22.85 -9.91 7.85
CA PRO A 28 24.29 -9.95 7.66
C PRO A 28 24.89 -8.55 7.52
N LYS A 29 26.13 -8.35 8.00
CA LYS A 29 26.81 -7.04 7.94
C LYS A 29 27.00 -6.49 6.51
N ASN A 30 27.01 -7.37 5.51
CA ASN A 30 27.08 -7.01 4.09
C ASN A 30 25.71 -6.72 3.47
N PHE A 31 24.64 -6.64 4.27
CA PHE A 31 23.29 -6.36 3.81
C PHE A 31 22.73 -5.11 4.51
N VAL A 32 22.18 -4.19 3.73
CA VAL A 32 21.61 -2.92 4.24
C VAL A 32 20.19 -2.75 3.74
N LEU A 33 19.24 -2.57 4.66
CA LEU A 33 17.89 -2.13 4.37
C LEU A 33 17.83 -0.60 4.43
N LYS A 34 17.31 0.00 3.36
CA LYS A 34 17.03 1.43 3.29
C LYS A 34 15.54 1.64 3.03
N TYR A 35 14.99 2.67 3.64
CA TYR A 35 13.66 3.19 3.34
C TYR A 35 13.83 4.60 2.80
N THR A 36 13.20 4.88 1.67
CA THR A 36 13.25 6.17 0.99
C THR A 36 11.86 6.49 0.48
N ARG A 37 11.43 7.75 0.57
CA ARG A 37 10.16 8.21 0.02
C ARG A 37 10.40 8.73 -1.39
N VAL A 38 9.36 8.70 -2.22
CA VAL A 38 9.42 9.30 -3.56
C VAL A 38 9.79 10.79 -3.49
N ALA A 39 9.28 11.50 -2.48
CA ALA A 39 9.62 12.92 -2.25
C ALA A 39 11.08 13.16 -1.84
N ASP A 40 11.81 12.14 -1.39
CA ASP A 40 13.24 12.25 -1.07
C ASP A 40 14.12 12.13 -2.34
N LEU A 41 13.53 11.70 -3.46
CA LEU A 41 14.23 11.41 -4.72
C LEU A 41 14.08 12.52 -5.77
N TYR A 42 13.11 13.40 -5.59
CA TYR A 42 12.75 14.43 -6.56
C TYR A 42 12.50 15.77 -5.88
N ASP A 43 12.65 16.86 -6.64
CA ASP A 43 12.16 18.15 -6.20
C ASP A 43 10.64 18.11 -6.06
N ALA A 44 10.16 18.36 -4.83
CA ALA A 44 8.75 18.24 -4.50
C ALA A 44 7.87 19.24 -5.26
N ASN A 45 8.40 20.44 -5.56
CA ASN A 45 7.65 21.48 -6.27
C ASN A 45 7.49 21.11 -7.75
N GLU A 46 8.55 20.62 -8.37
CA GLU A 46 8.51 20.17 -9.75
C GLU A 46 7.59 18.94 -9.92
N LEU A 47 7.70 17.96 -9.02
CA LEU A 47 6.79 16.81 -9.04
C LEU A 47 5.33 17.25 -8.85
N SER A 48 5.06 18.18 -7.93
CA SER A 48 3.70 18.72 -7.75
C SER A 48 3.18 19.41 -9.02
N ARG A 49 4.02 20.23 -9.67
CA ARG A 49 3.67 20.93 -10.91
C ARG A 49 3.30 19.95 -12.03
N LEU A 50 4.09 18.89 -12.21
CA LEU A 50 3.82 17.86 -13.21
C LEU A 50 2.52 17.10 -12.91
N ILE A 51 2.30 16.74 -11.65
CA ILE A 51 1.05 16.12 -11.20
C ILE A 51 -0.15 17.01 -11.53
N ASP A 52 -0.09 18.31 -11.24
CA ASP A 52 -1.20 19.24 -11.50
C ASP A 52 -1.53 19.36 -13.00
N ILE A 53 -0.49 19.44 -13.84
CA ILE A 53 -0.66 19.42 -15.30
C ILE A 53 -1.37 18.13 -15.74
N LYS A 54 -0.91 16.98 -15.23
CA LYS A 54 -1.45 15.68 -15.60
C LYS A 54 -2.88 15.48 -15.10
N VAL A 55 -3.21 15.96 -13.89
CA VAL A 55 -4.59 16.00 -13.38
C VAL A 55 -5.51 16.75 -14.34
N GLY A 56 -5.10 17.93 -14.82
CA GLY A 56 -5.87 18.69 -15.80
C GLY A 56 -6.10 17.94 -17.12
N GLN A 57 -5.10 17.17 -17.60
CA GLN A 57 -5.23 16.32 -18.78
C GLN A 57 -6.17 15.13 -18.55
N LEU A 58 -6.05 14.47 -17.39
CA LEU A 58 -6.89 13.33 -17.00
C LEU A 58 -8.35 13.75 -16.85
N ALA A 59 -8.62 14.90 -16.23
CA ALA A 59 -9.97 15.44 -16.09
C ALA A 59 -10.64 15.66 -17.46
N LYS A 60 -9.92 16.28 -18.42
CA LYS A 60 -10.42 16.51 -19.79
C LYS A 60 -10.68 15.22 -20.58
N SER A 61 -9.98 14.14 -20.26
CA SER A 61 -10.10 12.86 -20.95
C SER A 61 -10.96 11.84 -20.20
N TRP A 62 -11.47 12.18 -19.01
CA TRP A 62 -12.19 11.25 -18.15
C TRP A 62 -13.39 10.61 -18.84
N SER A 63 -14.16 11.41 -19.59
CA SER A 63 -15.33 10.97 -20.35
C SER A 63 -15.02 10.00 -21.50
N LYS A 64 -13.75 9.91 -21.91
CA LYS A 64 -13.29 8.98 -22.97
C LYS A 64 -13.05 7.57 -22.44
N ASN A 65 -12.97 7.38 -21.12
CA ASN A 65 -12.82 6.04 -20.54
C ASN A 65 -14.15 5.26 -20.65
N ASP A 66 -14.05 3.96 -20.92
CA ASP A 66 -15.21 3.08 -20.88
C ASP A 66 -15.79 2.95 -19.45
N GLN A 67 -17.03 2.46 -19.35
CA GLN A 67 -17.72 2.32 -18.07
C GLN A 67 -16.94 1.44 -17.09
N LYS A 68 -16.41 0.31 -17.56
CA LYS A 68 -15.67 -0.67 -16.74
C LYS A 68 -14.45 -0.04 -16.08
N THR A 69 -13.70 0.78 -16.82
CA THR A 69 -12.51 1.48 -16.34
C THR A 69 -12.88 2.53 -15.31
N ARG A 70 -13.94 3.30 -15.55
CA ARG A 70 -14.43 4.31 -14.61
C ARG A 70 -14.87 3.68 -13.29
N ASP A 71 -15.66 2.61 -13.36
CA ASP A 71 -16.15 1.89 -12.17
C ASP A 71 -15.00 1.29 -11.36
N TYR A 72 -14.03 0.67 -12.03
CA TYR A 72 -12.84 0.12 -11.39
C TYR A 72 -12.05 1.20 -10.63
N LYS A 73 -11.83 2.36 -11.25
CA LYS A 73 -11.12 3.49 -10.63
C LYS A 73 -11.91 4.08 -9.45
N LEU A 74 -13.23 4.19 -9.57
CA LEU A 74 -14.11 4.62 -8.47
C LEU A 74 -14.06 3.67 -7.27
N VAL A 75 -14.10 2.36 -7.49
CA VAL A 75 -13.98 1.37 -6.40
C VAL A 75 -12.65 1.53 -5.66
N LYS A 76 -11.54 1.74 -6.39
CA LYS A 76 -10.23 2.01 -5.78
C LYS A 76 -10.22 3.29 -4.96
N ALA A 77 -10.77 4.38 -5.49
CA ALA A 77 -10.80 5.67 -4.81
C ALA A 77 -11.64 5.59 -3.52
N LYS A 78 -12.82 4.95 -3.57
CA LYS A 78 -13.67 4.70 -2.41
C LYS A 78 -12.96 3.94 -1.29
N ARG A 79 -12.08 3.00 -1.66
CA ARG A 79 -11.28 2.20 -0.72
C ARG A 79 -10.11 2.99 -0.12
N ASN A 80 -9.43 3.80 -0.92
CA ASN A 80 -8.13 4.38 -0.55
C ASN A 80 -8.25 5.82 -0.02
N CYS A 81 -9.29 6.57 -0.39
CA CYS A 81 -9.48 7.94 0.04
C CYS A 81 -10.16 7.96 1.42
N LEU A 82 -9.69 8.83 2.31
CA LEU A 82 -10.39 9.15 3.54
C LEU A 82 -11.53 10.13 3.22
N TRP A 83 -12.75 9.80 3.63
CA TRP A 83 -13.94 10.63 3.47
C TRP A 83 -14.89 10.40 4.65
N LYS A 84 -15.76 11.38 4.91
CA LYS A 84 -16.79 11.26 5.96
C LYS A 84 -18.15 11.06 5.30
N SER A 85 -18.99 10.22 5.88
CA SER A 85 -20.35 9.94 5.37
C SER A 85 -21.27 11.16 5.28
N GLN A 86 -20.88 12.26 5.94
CA GLN A 86 -21.62 13.51 6.03
C GLN A 86 -21.31 14.47 4.87
N GLU A 87 -20.26 14.21 4.09
CA GLU A 87 -19.79 15.09 3.03
C GLU A 87 -20.74 15.01 1.84
N LYS A 88 -21.09 16.18 1.26
CA LYS A 88 -22.09 16.28 0.20
C LYS A 88 -21.53 16.04 -1.21
N ASP A 89 -20.21 16.11 -1.37
CA ASP A 89 -19.53 16.09 -2.68
C ASP A 89 -18.56 14.90 -2.82
N LEU A 90 -19.02 13.71 -2.40
CA LEU A 90 -18.20 12.50 -2.41
C LEU A 90 -17.70 12.14 -3.81
N ASP A 91 -18.49 12.39 -4.86
CA ASP A 91 -18.08 12.11 -6.24
C ASP A 91 -16.91 12.99 -6.68
N GLU A 92 -16.90 14.27 -6.32
CA GLU A 92 -15.78 15.17 -6.61
C GLU A 92 -14.52 14.75 -5.84
N ILE A 93 -14.68 14.40 -4.57
CA ILE A 93 -13.59 13.88 -3.73
C ILE A 93 -12.97 12.63 -4.35
N TRP A 94 -13.80 11.68 -4.80
CA TRP A 94 -13.33 10.45 -5.42
C TRP A 94 -12.68 10.71 -6.78
N LEU A 95 -13.27 11.56 -7.63
CA LEU A 95 -12.68 11.93 -8.91
C LEU A 95 -11.31 12.60 -8.75
N GLN A 96 -11.19 13.54 -7.80
CA GLN A 96 -9.91 14.15 -7.50
C GLN A 96 -8.88 13.13 -7.00
N SER A 97 -9.30 12.18 -6.17
CA SER A 97 -8.42 11.09 -5.72
C SER A 97 -7.95 10.22 -6.88
N ILE A 98 -8.83 9.88 -7.83
CA ILE A 98 -8.49 9.14 -9.06
C ILE A 98 -7.46 9.89 -9.87
N PHE A 99 -7.73 11.17 -10.20
CA PHE A 99 -6.86 11.93 -11.09
C PHE A 99 -5.49 12.17 -10.47
N VAL A 100 -5.42 12.52 -9.19
CA VAL A 100 -4.13 12.71 -8.52
C VAL A 100 -3.37 11.39 -8.39
N HIS A 101 -4.04 10.26 -8.17
CA HIS A 101 -3.38 8.95 -8.13
C HIS A 101 -2.77 8.56 -9.47
N ASP A 102 -3.55 8.66 -10.54
CA ASP A 102 -3.09 8.32 -11.88
C ASP A 102 -2.01 9.30 -12.36
N ALA A 103 -2.13 10.59 -12.02
CA ALA A 103 -1.10 11.58 -12.28
C ALA A 103 0.20 11.25 -11.53
N PHE A 104 0.13 10.97 -10.23
CA PHE A 104 1.29 10.53 -9.46
C PHE A 104 1.95 9.31 -10.09
N CYS A 105 1.18 8.24 -10.39
CA CYS A 105 1.68 7.02 -11.02
C CYS A 105 2.22 7.21 -12.44
N SER A 106 1.89 8.32 -13.11
CA SER A 106 2.47 8.65 -14.41
C SER A 106 3.76 9.46 -14.25
N GLU A 107 3.72 10.50 -13.42
CA GLU A 107 4.77 11.51 -13.37
C GLU A 107 5.93 11.12 -12.44
N CYS A 108 5.68 10.38 -11.35
CA CYS A 108 6.79 9.93 -10.49
C CYS A 108 7.64 8.82 -11.10
N TRP A 109 7.21 8.24 -12.23
CA TRP A 109 7.89 7.15 -12.95
C TRP A 109 8.56 7.60 -14.25
N THR A 110 8.31 8.84 -14.70
CA THR A 110 8.77 9.35 -16.01
C THR A 110 9.91 10.36 -15.94
N LEU A 111 10.25 10.85 -14.74
CA LEU A 111 11.49 11.59 -14.53
C LEU A 111 12.68 10.63 -14.74
N GLU A 112 13.54 10.96 -15.71
CA GLU A 112 14.50 10.08 -16.39
C GLU A 112 15.18 9.03 -15.48
N ALA A 113 14.95 7.74 -15.79
CA ALA A 113 15.33 6.55 -15.03
C ALA A 113 14.70 6.49 -13.63
N SER A 114 13.61 5.73 -13.52
CA SER A 114 13.06 5.22 -12.26
C SER A 114 14.20 5.02 -11.24
N PRO A 115 14.28 5.79 -10.14
CA PRO A 115 15.41 5.76 -9.19
C PRO A 115 15.49 4.45 -8.40
N TRP A 116 14.61 3.52 -8.71
CA TRP A 116 14.54 2.13 -8.28
C TRP A 116 14.69 1.19 -9.49
N ASP A 117 15.38 1.60 -10.55
CA ASP A 117 15.66 0.78 -11.73
C ASP A 117 17.05 1.12 -12.27
N HIS A 118 18.05 0.90 -11.42
CA HIS A 118 19.45 1.12 -11.75
C HIS A 118 20.10 -0.15 -12.30
N LYS A 119 21.18 0.03 -13.07
CA LYS A 119 22.04 -1.08 -13.50
C LYS A 119 22.46 -1.91 -12.27
N ASP A 120 22.27 -3.22 -12.36
CA ASP A 120 22.53 -4.22 -11.30
C ASP A 120 21.56 -4.20 -10.11
N MET A 121 20.43 -3.49 -10.21
CA MET A 121 19.37 -3.54 -9.21
C MET A 121 18.34 -4.60 -9.54
N ILE A 122 17.99 -5.44 -8.56
CA ILE A 122 16.87 -6.37 -8.67
C ILE A 122 15.66 -5.73 -8.00
N THR A 123 14.69 -5.29 -8.80
CA THR A 123 13.48 -4.71 -8.24
C THR A 123 12.50 -5.80 -7.84
N LEU A 124 11.99 -5.69 -6.62
CA LEU A 124 10.96 -6.57 -6.09
C LEU A 124 9.63 -5.80 -6.08
N GLY A 125 8.64 -6.34 -6.76
CA GLY A 125 7.32 -5.73 -6.90
C GLY A 125 6.24 -6.65 -6.38
N HIS A 126 5.11 -6.08 -5.99
CA HIS A 126 3.86 -6.82 -5.89
C HIS A 126 3.06 -6.61 -7.17
N ASN A 127 2.34 -7.64 -7.65
CA ASN A 127 1.45 -7.84 -8.83
C ASN A 127 1.18 -6.73 -9.89
N TYR A 128 1.44 -5.45 -9.64
CA TYR A 128 1.26 -4.31 -10.54
C TYR A 128 2.45 -4.05 -11.48
N THR A 129 3.57 -4.75 -11.32
CA THR A 129 4.81 -4.45 -12.05
C THR A 129 4.97 -5.38 -13.26
N ALA A 130 4.12 -5.24 -14.28
CA ALA A 130 4.25 -6.06 -15.48
C ALA A 130 5.59 -5.78 -16.19
N GLY A 131 6.59 -6.65 -15.99
CA GLY A 131 7.81 -6.73 -16.80
C GLY A 131 9.11 -6.19 -16.19
N TRP A 132 9.07 -5.34 -15.15
CA TRP A 132 10.28 -4.66 -14.64
C TRP A 132 10.70 -5.05 -13.20
N ALA A 133 9.90 -5.86 -12.50
CA ALA A 133 10.26 -6.35 -11.17
C ALA A 133 9.89 -7.82 -10.99
N ILE A 134 10.64 -8.52 -10.13
CA ILE A 134 10.29 -9.88 -9.70
C ILE A 134 9.08 -9.77 -8.78
N HIS A 135 8.01 -10.49 -9.12
CA HIS A 135 6.80 -10.49 -8.32
C HIS A 135 6.99 -11.34 -7.08
N VAL A 136 7.05 -10.67 -5.93
CA VAL A 136 7.14 -11.36 -4.64
C VAL A 136 5.74 -11.43 -4.05
N ARG A 137 5.26 -12.64 -3.74
CA ARG A 137 4.05 -12.79 -2.93
C ARG A 137 4.40 -12.39 -1.50
N SER A 138 3.53 -11.61 -0.86
CA SER A 138 3.75 -11.21 0.53
C SER A 138 3.75 -12.42 1.47
N THR A 139 2.98 -13.47 1.15
CA THR A 139 3.03 -14.77 1.82
C THR A 139 2.76 -15.89 0.80
N PRO A 140 3.24 -17.13 1.02
CA PRO A 140 2.92 -18.27 0.16
C PRO A 140 1.42 -18.54 0.03
N GLY A 141 0.65 -18.24 1.09
CA GLY A 141 -0.78 -18.50 1.19
C GLY A 141 -1.68 -17.39 0.65
N SER A 142 -1.16 -16.35 0.01
CA SER A 142 -1.98 -15.26 -0.53
C SER A 142 -1.45 -14.64 -1.81
N SER A 143 -2.37 -14.31 -2.72
CA SER A 143 -2.14 -13.44 -3.88
C SER A 143 -2.44 -11.96 -3.58
N VAL A 144 -2.90 -11.64 -2.36
CA VAL A 144 -3.22 -10.28 -1.90
C VAL A 144 -1.95 -9.62 -1.36
N ASN A 145 -1.72 -8.38 -1.76
CA ASN A 145 -0.56 -7.63 -1.31
C ASN A 145 -0.72 -7.29 0.18
N PHE A 146 0.37 -7.45 0.95
CA PHE A 146 0.47 -7.11 2.37
C PHE A 146 -0.16 -5.75 2.71
N TRP A 147 0.11 -4.73 1.88
CA TRP A 147 -0.32 -3.34 2.08
C TRP A 147 -1.79 -3.07 1.73
N SER A 148 -2.50 -4.04 1.15
CA SER A 148 -3.87 -3.86 0.64
C SER A 148 -4.89 -4.81 1.27
N GLY A 149 -4.44 -5.68 2.17
CA GLY A 149 -5.28 -6.65 2.85
C GLY A 149 -4.95 -6.74 4.34
N THR A 150 -5.65 -7.62 5.03
CA THR A 150 -5.46 -7.89 6.45
C THR A 150 -4.62 -9.15 6.59
N GLY A 151 -3.44 -9.04 7.22
CA GLY A 151 -2.61 -10.21 7.56
C GLY A 151 -3.29 -11.08 8.62
N VAL A 152 -3.34 -12.39 8.39
CA VAL A 152 -3.99 -13.37 9.26
C VAL A 152 -3.18 -14.67 9.32
N LEU A 153 -3.35 -15.47 10.37
CA LEU A 153 -2.92 -16.86 10.39
C LEU A 153 -4.12 -17.77 10.13
N LEU A 154 -4.04 -18.59 9.08
CA LEU A 154 -5.03 -19.65 8.83
C LEU A 154 -4.61 -20.88 9.64
N LYS A 155 -5.45 -21.28 10.60
CA LYS A 155 -5.23 -22.50 11.38
C LYS A 155 -5.89 -23.69 10.68
N ARG A 156 -5.08 -24.66 10.26
CA ARG A 156 -5.50 -25.93 9.63
C ARG A 156 -4.99 -27.08 10.48
N GLY A 157 -5.85 -27.60 11.37
CA GLY A 157 -5.42 -28.52 12.43
C GLY A 157 -4.33 -27.88 13.30
N GLU A 158 -3.15 -28.48 13.31
CA GLU A 158 -1.98 -28.01 14.07
C GLU A 158 -1.07 -27.05 13.29
N VAL A 159 -1.37 -26.78 12.01
CA VAL A 159 -0.53 -25.94 11.15
C VAL A 159 -1.09 -24.52 11.04
N TYR A 160 -0.21 -23.53 11.18
CA TYR A 160 -0.52 -22.14 10.91
C TYR A 160 0.08 -21.71 9.57
N VAL A 161 -0.77 -21.20 8.67
CA VAL A 161 -0.37 -20.69 7.36
C VAL A 161 -0.53 -19.16 7.34
N PRO A 162 0.55 -18.39 7.18
CA PRO A 162 0.44 -16.94 7.03
C PRO A 162 -0.29 -16.60 5.73
N SER A 163 -1.35 -15.80 5.83
CA SER A 163 -2.15 -15.36 4.70
C SER A 163 -2.50 -13.88 4.82
N VAL A 164 -3.01 -13.32 3.74
CA VAL A 164 -3.49 -11.94 3.66
C VAL A 164 -4.86 -12.00 3.01
N LEU A 165 -5.88 -11.52 3.71
CA LEU A 165 -7.24 -11.45 3.18
C LEU A 165 -7.46 -10.09 2.53
N SER A 166 -8.08 -10.07 1.35
CA SER A 166 -8.64 -8.83 0.79
C SER A 166 -9.76 -8.29 1.69
N PHE A 167 -10.11 -7.02 1.52
CA PHE A 167 -11.17 -6.38 2.31
C PHE A 167 -12.51 -7.14 2.24
N SER A 168 -12.90 -7.62 1.05
CA SER A 168 -14.15 -8.38 0.88
C SER A 168 -14.08 -9.77 1.52
N GLN A 169 -12.92 -10.42 1.52
CA GLN A 169 -12.71 -11.67 2.23
C GLN A 169 -12.77 -11.43 3.74
N TYR A 170 -12.01 -10.46 4.25
CA TYR A 170 -11.98 -10.10 5.66
C TYR A 170 -13.39 -9.77 6.19
N GLY A 171 -14.16 -8.95 5.46
CA GLY A 171 -15.53 -8.58 5.86
C GLY A 171 -16.46 -9.77 6.07
N LYS A 172 -16.27 -10.87 5.33
CA LYS A 172 -17.08 -12.10 5.46
C LYS A 172 -16.71 -12.96 6.67
N VAL A 173 -15.47 -12.85 7.16
CA VAL A 173 -14.92 -13.75 8.18
C VAL A 173 -14.52 -13.05 9.48
N LYS A 174 -14.58 -11.71 9.54
CA LYS A 174 -14.12 -10.91 10.68
C LYS A 174 -14.72 -11.36 12.02
N GLU A 175 -15.98 -11.80 12.02
CA GLU A 175 -16.71 -12.24 13.21
C GLU A 175 -16.30 -13.64 13.69
N GLN A 176 -15.60 -14.40 12.84
CA GLN A 176 -15.11 -15.75 13.13
C GLN A 176 -13.64 -15.75 13.57
N MET A 177 -12.98 -14.59 13.54
CA MET A 177 -11.57 -14.46 13.88
C MET A 177 -11.35 -14.42 15.39
N LYS A 178 -10.25 -15.02 15.82
CA LYS A 178 -9.73 -14.92 17.18
C LYS A 178 -8.45 -14.10 17.18
N GLU A 179 -8.25 -13.23 18.16
CA GLU A 179 -6.96 -12.58 18.35
C GLU A 179 -6.11 -13.39 19.33
N GLU A 180 -4.89 -13.73 18.95
CA GLU A 180 -3.92 -14.35 19.84
C GLU A 180 -2.76 -13.40 20.13
N LYS A 181 -2.36 -13.33 21.39
CA LYS A 181 -1.22 -12.52 21.82
C LYS A 181 0.08 -13.17 21.38
N VAL A 182 0.97 -12.39 20.80
CA VAL A 182 2.31 -12.80 20.37
C VAL A 182 3.38 -12.01 21.11
N ALA A 183 4.41 -12.70 21.59
CA ALA A 183 5.54 -12.11 22.31
C ALA A 183 6.80 -11.96 21.42
N ILE A 184 6.63 -11.99 20.10
CA ILE A 184 7.73 -12.05 19.14
C ILE A 184 8.35 -10.68 18.88
N LEU A 185 7.53 -9.62 18.91
CA LEU A 185 7.96 -8.26 18.62
C LEU A 185 8.02 -7.42 19.91
N PRO A 186 9.08 -6.61 20.09
CA PRO A 186 9.21 -5.78 21.29
C PRO A 186 8.10 -4.74 21.36
N LYS A 187 7.65 -4.43 22.57
CA LYS A 187 6.56 -3.49 22.83
C LYS A 187 6.87 -2.08 22.32
N GLU A 188 8.15 -1.71 22.23
CA GLU A 188 8.59 -0.40 21.71
C GLU A 188 8.21 -0.16 20.24
N LEU A 189 7.92 -1.22 19.47
CA LEU A 189 7.45 -1.12 18.08
C LEU A 189 5.93 -0.84 17.98
N GLY A 190 5.19 -1.00 19.08
CA GLY A 190 3.76 -0.68 19.18
C GLY A 190 2.93 -1.84 19.71
N GLN A 191 1.82 -1.51 20.39
CA GLN A 191 0.94 -2.50 21.01
C GLN A 191 0.21 -3.39 19.99
N ASN A 192 -0.09 -2.86 18.80
CA ASN A 192 -0.79 -3.59 17.73
C ASN A 192 0.03 -4.74 17.12
N LEU A 193 1.34 -4.79 17.39
CA LEU A 193 2.22 -5.87 16.96
C LEU A 193 2.33 -7.01 17.98
N THR A 194 1.59 -6.90 19.08
CA THR A 194 1.54 -7.93 20.15
C THR A 194 0.37 -8.89 19.98
N GLN A 195 -0.38 -8.80 18.87
CA GLN A 195 -1.48 -9.68 18.57
C GLN A 195 -1.56 -10.03 17.08
N VAL A 196 -2.09 -11.21 16.78
CA VAL A 196 -2.32 -11.68 15.41
C VAL A 196 -3.73 -12.25 15.29
N PRO A 197 -4.50 -11.87 14.25
CA PRO A 197 -5.80 -12.47 13.99
C PRO A 197 -5.63 -13.86 13.38
N ILE A 198 -6.41 -14.81 13.90
CA ILE A 198 -6.41 -16.22 13.53
C ILE A 198 -7.79 -16.58 13.01
N LEU A 199 -7.82 -17.20 11.82
CA LEU A 199 -9.01 -17.78 11.23
C LEU A 199 -8.87 -19.31 11.28
N VAL A 200 -9.79 -19.98 11.97
CA VAL A 200 -9.82 -21.44 12.02
C VAL A 200 -10.58 -21.94 10.81
N GLU A 201 -9.87 -22.57 9.87
CA GLU A 201 -10.51 -23.22 8.72
C GLU A 201 -11.00 -24.60 9.17
N LYS A 202 -12.29 -24.87 8.92
CA LYS A 202 -12.91 -26.17 9.18
C LYS A 202 -12.55 -27.18 8.09
#